data_AF-A0A926W068-F1
#
_entry.id   AF-A0A926W068-F1
#
_cell.length_a   1.000
_cell.length_b   1.000
_cell.length_c   1.000
_cell.angle_alpha   90.00
_cell.angle_beta   90.00
_cell.angle_gamma   90.00
#
_symmetry.space_group_name_H-M   'P 1'
#
loop_
_entity.id
_entity.type
_entity.pdbx_description
1 polymer ?
#
loop_
_entity_poly.entity_id
_entity_poly.type
_entity_poly.pdbx_seq_one_letter_code
_entity_poly.pdbx_strand_id
1 'polypeptide(L)'
;MEIKNVTPFFIAGDFPTERCVNSLGVKITNYKLRITNYFDASPKQVSECLNAFRPLVSLELGIGEERETQLQEILPDERISTQEYVTLEYLRSDLQDLLATLKPNQRLVLILQFGLEGEGKLTAKQVA
;
A
#
# COMPACT_ATOMS: atom_id res chain seq x y z
N MET A 1 -29.78 5.80 10.16
CA MET A 1 -28.82 4.74 9.82
C MET A 1 -27.56 5.05 10.60
N GLU A 2 -27.56 4.70 11.89
CA GLU A 2 -26.50 5.09 12.82
C GLU A 2 -25.34 4.11 12.72
N ILE A 3 -24.17 4.65 12.38
CA ILE A 3 -22.91 3.91 12.44
C ILE A 3 -22.58 3.78 13.93
N LYS A 4 -22.80 2.58 14.47
CA LYS A 4 -22.40 2.24 15.83
C LYS A 4 -20.88 2.38 15.93
N ASN A 5 -20.44 3.45 16.58
CA ASN A 5 -19.07 3.61 17.08
C ASN A 5 -18.77 2.42 17.99
N VAL A 6 -18.05 1.44 17.44
CA VAL A 6 -17.45 0.37 18.23
C VAL A 6 -16.25 1.01 18.94
N THR A 7 -16.48 1.47 20.16
CA THR A 7 -15.41 1.85 21.07
C THR A 7 -14.48 0.64 21.23
N PRO A 8 -13.16 0.79 21.01
CA PRO A 8 -12.26 -0.32 21.27
C PRO A 8 -12.25 -0.53 22.78
N PHE A 9 -12.64 -1.74 23.16
CA PHE A 9 -12.75 -2.25 24.51
C PHE A 9 -11.35 -2.22 25.17
N PHE A 10 -11.00 -1.08 25.78
CA PHE A 10 -9.85 -0.97 26.66
C PHE A 10 -10.28 -1.61 27.99
N ILE A 11 -10.02 -2.92 28.15
CA ILE A 11 -10.26 -3.64 29.41
C ILE A 11 -9.50 -2.90 30.50
N ALA A 12 -10.25 -2.32 31.44
CA ALA A 12 -9.74 -1.80 32.69
C ALA A 12 -9.15 -2.99 33.49
N GLY A 13 -7.83 -3.04 33.55
CA GLY A 13 -7.07 -4.02 34.31
C GLY A 13 -5.59 -3.67 34.23
N ASP A 14 -5.15 -2.77 35.11
CA ASP A 14 -3.75 -2.46 35.46
C ASP A 14 -2.71 -2.54 34.33
N PHE A 15 -2.72 -1.56 33.42
CA PHE A 15 -1.51 -1.23 32.66
C PHE A 15 -0.75 -0.11 33.37
N PRO A 16 0.47 -0.38 33.92
CA PRO A 16 1.25 0.63 34.62
C PRO A 16 1.91 1.55 33.58
N THR A 17 1.23 2.62 33.17
CA THR A 17 1.71 3.53 32.11
C THR A 17 2.42 4.79 32.61
N GLU A 18 2.45 5.09 33.90
CA GLU A 18 2.89 6.44 34.32
C GLU A 18 4.38 6.66 34.57
N ARG A 19 5.26 5.65 34.48
CA ARG A 19 6.66 5.84 34.93
C ARG A 19 7.78 5.72 33.92
N CYS A 20 7.48 5.52 32.64
CA CYS A 20 8.55 5.46 31.65
C CYS A 20 8.16 6.24 30.41
N VAL A 21 8.53 7.51 30.37
CA VAL A 21 8.55 8.37 29.16
C VAL A 21 9.96 8.85 28.85
N ASN A 22 10.99 8.03 29.08
CA ASN A 22 12.33 8.27 28.51
C ASN A 22 12.83 6.99 27.82
N SER A 23 13.46 7.12 26.64
CA SER A 23 13.94 6.08 25.69
C SER A 23 12.86 5.36 24.84
N LEU A 24 12.64 5.84 23.61
CA LEU A 24 11.58 5.38 22.69
C LEU A 24 11.94 4.14 21.84
N GLY A 25 13.20 3.68 21.85
CA GLY A 25 13.62 2.49 21.06
C GLY A 25 13.43 1.13 21.75
N VAL A 26 13.51 1.08 23.09
CA VAL A 26 13.57 -0.19 23.85
C VAL A 26 12.17 -0.67 24.31
N LYS A 27 11.19 0.23 24.42
CA LYS A 27 9.83 -0.11 24.89
C LYS A 27 9.02 -0.89 23.87
N ILE A 28 9.26 -0.65 22.58
CA ILE A 28 8.43 -1.25 21.54
C ILE A 28 8.58 -2.78 21.56
N THR A 29 9.83 -3.23 21.73
CA THR A 29 10.15 -4.65 21.84
C THR A 29 9.61 -5.27 23.13
N ASN A 30 9.69 -4.55 24.26
CA ASN A 30 9.25 -5.05 25.56
C ASN A 30 7.72 -5.20 25.65
N TYR A 31 6.93 -4.26 25.13
CA TYR A 31 5.47 -4.42 25.16
C TYR A 31 5.02 -5.63 24.33
N LYS A 32 5.65 -5.86 23.17
CA LYS A 32 5.26 -6.93 22.25
C LYS A 32 5.49 -8.31 22.88
N LEU A 33 6.64 -8.47 23.55
CA LEU A 33 6.96 -9.70 24.29
C LEU A 33 6.01 -9.93 25.47
N ARG A 34 5.62 -8.86 26.19
CA ARG A 34 4.68 -8.97 27.32
C ARG A 34 3.29 -9.43 26.88
N ILE A 35 2.77 -8.91 25.77
CA ILE A 35 1.47 -9.31 25.22
C ILE A 35 1.50 -10.76 24.75
N THR A 36 2.59 -11.16 24.08
CA THR A 36 2.83 -12.54 23.61
C THR A 36 2.77 -13.52 24.79
N ASN A 37 3.46 -13.22 25.90
CA ASN A 37 3.49 -14.07 27.09
C ASN A 37 2.17 -14.10 27.87
N TYR A 38 1.37 -13.03 27.82
CA TYR A 38 0.08 -12.99 28.53
C TYR A 38 -1.02 -13.75 27.80
N PHE A 39 -1.01 -13.73 26.47
CA PHE A 39 -2.04 -14.33 25.62
C PHE A 39 -1.63 -15.68 25.01
N ASP A 40 -0.44 -16.22 25.33
CA ASP A 40 0.16 -17.42 24.72
C ASP A 40 0.07 -17.43 23.18
N ALA A 41 0.08 -16.23 22.58
CA ALA A 41 -0.03 -16.05 21.14
C ALA A 41 1.37 -16.01 20.51
N SER A 42 1.50 -16.32 19.22
CA SER A 42 2.79 -16.14 18.55
C SER A 42 3.09 -14.64 18.36
N PRO A 43 4.37 -14.22 18.43
CA PRO A 43 4.73 -12.81 18.26
C PRO A 43 4.39 -12.26 16.87
N LYS A 44 4.22 -13.14 15.87
CA LYS A 44 3.76 -12.78 14.53
C LYS A 44 2.29 -12.36 14.54
N GLN A 45 1.42 -13.17 15.16
CA GLN A 45 0.00 -12.87 15.31
C GLN A 45 -0.24 -11.57 16.08
N VAL A 46 0.56 -11.31 17.13
CA VAL A 46 0.49 -10.05 17.87
C VAL A 46 0.86 -8.86 16.97
N SER A 47 1.87 -8.96 16.10
CA SER A 47 2.16 -7.87 15.15
C SER A 47 1.06 -7.66 14.12
N GLU A 48 0.50 -8.72 13.58
CA GLU A 48 -0.58 -8.62 12.59
C GLU A 48 -1.81 -7.96 13.21
N CYS A 49 -2.18 -8.37 14.42
CA CYS A 49 -3.26 -7.78 15.19
C CYS A 49 -3.01 -6.29 15.48
N LEU A 50 -1.84 -5.94 16.04
CA LEU A 50 -1.49 -4.56 16.33
C LEU A 50 -1.41 -3.68 15.08
N ASN A 51 -1.03 -4.26 13.93
CA ASN A 51 -1.03 -3.55 12.65
C ASN A 51 -2.44 -3.34 12.12
N ALA A 52 -3.34 -4.32 12.28
CA ALA A 52 -4.74 -4.23 11.85
C ALA A 52 -5.54 -3.20 12.65
N PHE A 53 -5.22 -3.03 13.94
CA PHE A 53 -5.92 -2.10 14.83
C PHE A 53 -5.26 -0.72 14.97
N ARG A 54 -4.31 -0.35 14.09
CA ARG A 54 -3.75 1.01 14.14
C ARG A 54 -4.85 2.04 13.84
N PRO A 55 -5.01 3.07 14.69
CA PRO A 55 -5.96 4.14 14.41
C PRO A 55 -5.53 4.93 13.17
N LEU A 56 -6.50 5.35 12.36
CA LEU A 56 -6.27 6.26 11.25
C LEU A 56 -5.86 7.63 11.79
N VAL A 57 -4.89 8.26 11.14
CA VAL A 57 -4.44 9.64 11.44
C VAL A 57 -5.07 10.62 10.45
N SER A 58 -5.46 11.79 10.94
CA SER A 58 -6.00 12.87 10.11
C SER A 58 -4.87 13.49 9.28
N LEU A 59 -5.19 13.80 8.02
CA LEU A 59 -4.26 14.39 7.07
C LEU A 59 -4.02 15.89 7.31
N GLU A 60 -4.92 16.53 8.05
CA GLU A 60 -4.86 17.92 8.49
C GLU A 60 -3.98 18.11 9.74
N LEU A 61 -3.42 17.03 10.27
CA LEU A 61 -2.53 17.08 11.41
C LEU A 61 -1.26 17.89 11.07
N GLY A 62 -1.04 18.98 11.80
CA GLY A 62 0.19 19.76 11.72
C GLY A 62 1.39 18.99 12.27
N ILE A 63 2.49 19.00 11.52
CA ILE A 63 3.75 18.32 11.79
C ILE A 63 4.85 19.36 12.04
N GLY A 64 5.86 19.01 12.84
CA GLY A 64 6.95 19.91 13.23
C GLY A 64 6.66 20.69 14.52
N GLU A 65 7.61 21.52 14.94
CA GLU A 65 7.50 22.30 16.18
C GLU A 65 6.46 23.44 16.06
N GLU A 66 6.45 24.11 14.92
CA GLU A 66 5.55 25.24 14.64
C GLU A 66 4.19 24.80 14.06
N ARG A 67 4.03 23.49 13.76
CA ARG A 67 2.81 22.88 13.19
C ARG A 67 2.32 23.54 11.89
N GLU A 68 3.22 24.15 11.12
CA GLU A 68 2.88 24.86 9.88
C GLU A 68 2.61 23.90 8.72
N THR A 69 3.35 22.79 8.64
CA THR A 69 3.22 21.80 7.57
C THR A 69 2.17 20.74 7.93
N GLN A 70 1.23 20.47 7.04
CA GLN A 70 0.22 19.42 7.26
C GLN A 70 0.74 18.05 6.83
N LEU A 71 0.23 16.96 7.44
CA LEU A 71 0.61 15.60 7.07
C LEU A 71 0.39 15.31 5.58
N GLN A 72 -0.70 15.82 4.99
CA GLN A 72 -0.95 15.67 3.56
C GLN A 72 0.14 16.27 2.65
N GLU A 73 0.82 17.32 3.08
CA GLU A 73 1.83 18.02 2.27
C GLU A 73 3.16 17.26 2.22
N ILE A 74 3.40 16.37 3.18
CA ILE A 74 4.62 15.55 3.28
C ILE A 74 4.49 14.25 2.48
N LEU A 75 3.26 13.78 2.25
CA LEU A 75 3.03 12.52 1.56
C LEU A 75 3.42 12.66 0.08
N PRO A 76 4.32 11.80 -0.44
CA PRO A 76 4.64 11.80 -1.86
C PRO A 76 3.40 11.40 -2.67
N ASP A 77 3.18 12.07 -3.79
CA ASP A 77 2.14 11.64 -4.73
C ASP A 77 2.58 10.33 -5.40
N GLU A 78 1.72 9.31 -5.35
CA GLU A 78 1.94 8.01 -5.99
C GLU A 78 1.49 7.99 -7.46
N ARG A 79 0.94 9.11 -7.96
CA ARG A 79 0.50 9.21 -9.35
C ARG A 79 1.69 9.29 -10.31
N ILE A 80 1.52 8.65 -11.45
CA ILE A 80 2.43 8.75 -12.60
C ILE A 80 2.52 10.23 -12.99
N SER A 81 3.75 10.73 -13.20
CA SER A 81 3.95 12.11 -13.65
C SER A 81 3.28 12.34 -15.01
N THR A 82 2.70 13.51 -15.24
CA THR A 82 2.12 13.86 -16.55
C THR A 82 3.10 13.63 -17.70
N GLN A 83 4.38 13.90 -17.46
CA GLN A 83 5.43 13.64 -18.45
C GLN A 83 5.56 12.15 -18.76
N GLU A 84 5.60 11.31 -17.72
CA GLU A 84 5.68 9.86 -17.86
C GLU A 84 4.43 9.32 -18.58
N TYR A 85 3.25 9.81 -18.24
CA TYR A 85 2.01 9.44 -18.92
C TYR A 85 2.05 9.76 -20.43
N VAL A 86 2.45 11.00 -20.79
CA VAL A 86 2.60 11.40 -22.20
C VAL A 86 3.61 10.52 -22.92
N THR A 87 4.74 10.21 -22.29
CA THR A 87 5.75 9.32 -22.90
C THR A 87 5.21 7.91 -23.12
N LEU A 88 4.44 7.36 -22.17
CA LEU A 88 3.83 6.04 -22.31
C LEU A 88 2.80 6.02 -23.45
N GLU A 89 1.92 7.02 -23.53
CA GLU A 89 0.94 7.11 -24.62
C GLU A 89 1.60 7.32 -25.99
N TYR A 90 2.65 8.13 -26.06
CA TYR A 90 3.45 8.30 -27.28
C TYR A 90 4.06 6.96 -27.73
N LEU A 91 4.67 6.21 -26.79
CA LEU A 91 5.22 4.88 -27.07
C LEU A 91 4.14 3.88 -27.52
N ARG A 92 2.93 3.95 -26.95
CA ARG A 92 1.80 3.11 -27.37
C ARG A 92 1.35 3.44 -28.79
N SER A 93 1.28 4.73 -29.13
CA SER A 93 0.94 5.18 -30.48
C SER A 93 1.98 4.70 -31.50
N ASP A 94 3.27 4.90 -31.22
CA ASP A 94 4.36 4.44 -32.09
C ASP A 94 4.30 2.92 -32.33
N LEU A 95 3.99 2.13 -31.29
CA LEU A 95 3.79 0.69 -31.45
C LEU A 95 2.58 0.35 -32.32
N GLN A 96 1.47 1.08 -32.19
CA GLN A 96 0.28 0.87 -33.01
C GLN A 96 0.57 1.15 -34.49
N ASP A 97 1.33 2.21 -34.79
CA ASP A 97 1.71 2.57 -36.16
C ASP A 97 2.64 1.51 -36.78
N LEU A 98 3.59 0.98 -36.01
CA LEU A 98 4.45 -0.13 -36.45
C LEU A 98 3.65 -1.41 -36.72
N LEU A 99 2.71 -1.74 -35.84
CA LEU A 99 1.81 -2.89 -36.02
C LEU A 99 0.89 -2.70 -37.23
N ALA A 100 0.46 -1.46 -37.51
CA ALA A 100 -0.36 -1.11 -38.67
C ALA A 100 0.35 -1.41 -40.01
N THR A 101 1.68 -1.35 -40.04
CA THR A 101 2.50 -1.63 -41.23
C THR A 101 2.60 -3.13 -41.54
N LEU A 102 2.38 -4.01 -40.55
CA LEU A 102 2.46 -5.46 -40.72
C LEU A 102 1.20 -6.06 -41.38
N LYS A 103 1.37 -7.23 -42.01
CA LYS A 103 0.27 -8.04 -42.54
C LYS A 103 -0.70 -8.44 -41.41
N PRO A 104 -2.01 -8.56 -41.70
CA PRO A 104 -3.03 -8.80 -40.66
C PRO A 104 -2.74 -10.03 -39.81
N ASN A 105 -2.27 -11.12 -40.41
CA ASN A 105 -1.94 -12.37 -39.70
C ASN A 105 -0.72 -12.21 -38.78
N GLN A 106 0.29 -11.42 -39.19
CA GLN A 106 1.50 -11.16 -38.38
C GLN A 106 1.19 -10.25 -37.20
N ARG A 107 0.32 -9.25 -37.41
CA ARG A 107 -0.19 -8.38 -36.35
C ARG A 107 -0.93 -9.17 -35.29
N LEU A 108 -1.85 -10.05 -35.71
CA LEU A 108 -2.63 -10.91 -34.80
C LEU A 108 -1.74 -11.77 -33.92
N VAL A 109 -0.73 -12.43 -34.50
CA VAL A 109 0.23 -13.26 -33.73
C VAL A 109 0.97 -12.42 -32.69
N LEU A 110 1.39 -11.19 -33.02
CA LEU A 110 2.08 -10.31 -32.08
C LEU A 110 1.14 -9.79 -30.97
N ILE A 111 -0.08 -9.39 -31.31
CA ILE A 111 -1.06 -8.94 -30.31
C ILE A 111 -1.34 -10.05 -29.29
N LEU A 112 -1.55 -11.29 -29.77
CA LEU A 112 -1.82 -12.46 -28.95
C LEU A 112 -0.59 -12.85 -28.08
N GLN A 113 0.61 -12.86 -28.66
CA GLN A 113 1.83 -13.23 -27.93
C GLN A 113 2.20 -12.22 -26.83
N PHE A 114 2.04 -10.92 -27.12
CA PHE A 114 2.47 -9.85 -26.21
C PHE A 114 1.32 -9.30 -25.34
N GLY A 115 0.08 -9.70 -25.60
CA GLY A 115 -1.09 -9.27 -24.82
C GLY A 115 -1.39 -7.78 -24.98
N LEU A 116 -1.24 -7.24 -26.19
CA LEU A 116 -1.30 -5.79 -26.44
C LEU A 116 -2.73 -5.20 -26.36
N GLU A 117 -3.77 -6.04 -26.40
CA GLU A 117 -5.19 -5.63 -26.38
C GLU A 117 -6.00 -6.17 -25.18
N GLY A 118 -5.36 -6.80 -24.18
CA GLY A 118 -5.98 -6.96 -22.85
C GLY A 118 -6.09 -8.38 -22.29
N GLU A 119 -6.08 -9.44 -23.11
CA GLU A 119 -5.97 -10.80 -22.58
C GLU A 119 -4.50 -11.19 -22.54
N GLY A 120 -4.02 -11.56 -21.35
CA GLY A 120 -2.61 -11.71 -21.03
C GLY A 120 -1.79 -12.54 -22.04
N LYS A 121 -0.47 -12.35 -22.00
CA LYS A 121 0.52 -12.97 -22.89
C LYS A 121 0.21 -14.45 -23.16
N LEU A 122 -0.20 -14.78 -24.39
CA LEU A 122 -0.34 -16.17 -24.81
C LEU A 122 1.04 -16.74 -25.14
N THR A 123 1.31 -17.94 -24.65
CA THR A 123 2.58 -18.62 -24.96
C THR A 123 2.53 -19.22 -26.37
N ALA A 124 3.67 -19.31 -27.05
CA ALA A 124 3.75 -19.75 -28.46
C ALA A 124 3.10 -21.12 -28.77
N LYS A 125 2.91 -21.98 -27.76
CA LYS A 125 2.18 -23.26 -27.88
C LYS A 125 0.66 -23.10 -27.99
N GLN A 126 0.11 -21.96 -27.58
CA GLN A 126 -1.33 -21.70 -27.56
C GLN A 126 -1.80 -20.95 -28.82
N VAL A 127 -0.87 -20.38 -29.60
CA VAL A 127 -1.15 -19.58 -30.81
C VAL A 127 -0.94 -20.41 -32.11
N ALA A 128 -0.46 -21.65 -32.00
CA ALA A 128 -0.10 -22.52 -33.13
C ALA A 128 -1.16 -23.60 -33.42
#